data_AF-A0A931RFJ5-F1
#
_entry.id   AF-A0A931RFJ5-F1
#
_cell.length_a   1.000
_cell.length_b   1.000
_cell.length_c   1.000
_cell.angle_alpha   90.00
_cell.angle_beta   90.00
_cell.angle_gamma   90.00
#
_symmetry.space_group_name_H-M   'P 1'
#
loop_
_entity.id
_entity.type
_entity.pdbx_description
1 polymer ?
#
loop_
_entity_poly.entity_id
_entity_poly.type
_entity_poly.pdbx_seq_one_letter_code
_entity_poly.pdbx_strand_id
1 'polypeptide(L)'
;MLELSEPINVWVFFKGVKVHPYIFFWKDRKIQIDKINLVHTAKEEGNLVYFFSVSSKDGNFYRLKFELKSLKWFLEAVEESE
;
A
#
# COMPACT_ATOMS: atom_id res chain seq x y z
N MET A 1 -11.28 10.57 -1.09
CA MET A 1 -9.85 10.18 -1.01
C MET A 1 -8.91 11.32 -1.42
N LEU A 2 -7.90 11.63 -0.60
CA LEU A 2 -6.82 12.58 -0.84
C LEU A 2 -5.65 11.88 -1.54
N GLU A 3 -5.12 12.48 -2.60
CA GLU A 3 -3.99 11.99 -3.39
C GLU A 3 -2.66 12.58 -2.87
N LEU A 4 -1.60 11.77 -2.76
CA LEU A 4 -0.34 12.12 -2.07
C LEU A 4 0.93 11.75 -2.86
N SER A 5 1.16 10.46 -3.09
CA SER A 5 2.43 9.87 -3.60
C SER A 5 3.63 10.06 -2.65
N GLU A 6 3.44 9.72 -1.38
CA GLU A 6 4.50 9.78 -0.35
C GLU A 6 5.22 8.44 -0.19
N PRO A 7 6.57 8.40 -0.09
CA PRO A 7 7.30 7.17 0.18
C PRO A 7 7.02 6.67 1.60
N ILE A 8 6.79 5.37 1.75
CA ILE A 8 6.48 4.74 3.05
C ILE A 8 7.30 3.47 3.26
N ASN A 9 7.46 3.08 4.52
CA ASN A 9 7.96 1.76 4.88
C ASN A 9 6.79 0.79 5.06
N VAL A 10 6.93 -0.43 4.55
CA VAL A 10 5.90 -1.47 4.62
C VAL A 10 6.51 -2.79 5.06
N TRP A 11 5.95 -3.39 6.11
CA TRP A 11 6.22 -4.77 6.47
C TRP A 11 5.28 -5.66 5.67
N VAL A 12 5.87 -6.67 5.04
CA VAL A 12 5.18 -7.57 4.13
C VAL A 12 5.40 -9.02 4.54
N PHE A 13 4.45 -9.87 4.19
CA PHE A 13 4.65 -11.31 4.10
C PHE A 13 4.76 -11.72 2.64
N PHE A 14 5.67 -12.65 2.34
CA PHE A 14 5.64 -13.38 1.08
C PHE A 14 4.83 -14.66 1.30
N LYS A 15 3.68 -14.76 0.64
CA LYS A 15 2.80 -15.94 0.68
C LYS A 15 2.83 -16.61 -0.69
N GLY A 16 3.68 -17.62 -0.83
CA GLY A 16 4.00 -18.21 -2.13
C GLY A 16 4.65 -17.16 -3.05
N VAL A 17 4.07 -16.97 -4.24
CA VAL A 17 4.57 -15.99 -5.24
C VAL A 17 3.94 -14.59 -5.11
N LYS A 18 3.21 -14.33 -4.02
CA LYS A 18 2.50 -13.06 -3.81
C LYS A 18 3.08 -12.30 -2.62
N VAL A 19 3.26 -10.99 -2.79
CA VAL A 19 3.52 -10.07 -1.69
C VAL A 19 2.22 -9.69 -1.01
N HIS A 20 2.22 -9.66 0.31
CA HIS A 20 1.06 -9.35 1.13
C HIS A 20 1.43 -8.29 2.17
N PRO A 21 1.06 -7.01 1.94
CA PRO A 21 1.35 -5.95 2.91
C PRO A 21 0.59 -6.20 4.22
N TYR A 22 1.26 -5.97 5.34
CA TYR A 22 0.72 -6.24 6.67
C TYR A 22 0.65 -4.99 7.55
N ILE A 23 1.72 -4.22 7.61
CA ILE A 23 1.81 -2.96 8.36
C ILE A 23 2.53 -1.95 7.47
N PHE A 24 2.10 -0.70 7.50
CA PHE A 24 2.88 0.40 6.95
C PHE A 24 3.02 1.55 7.95
N PHE A 25 4.01 2.41 7.70
CA PHE A 25 4.35 3.51 8.58
C PHE A 25 4.12 4.84 7.86
N TRP A 26 3.29 5.70 8.43
CA TRP A 26 2.93 6.99 7.84
C TRP A 26 2.62 8.03 8.93
N LYS A 27 3.23 9.23 8.84
CA LYS A 27 3.12 10.32 9.85
C LYS A 27 3.39 9.83 11.28
N ASP A 28 4.48 9.10 11.49
CA ASP A 28 4.88 8.48 12.76
C ASP A 28 3.86 7.47 13.35
N ARG A 29 2.80 7.13 12.59
CA ARG A 29 1.84 6.09 12.96
C ARG A 29 2.23 4.76 12.34
N LYS A 30 2.08 3.70 13.14
CA LYS A 30 2.12 2.31 12.67
C LYS A 30 0.70 1.89 12.33
N ILE A 31 0.39 1.75 11.05
CA ILE A 31 -0.95 1.43 10.56
C ILE A 31 -0.99 -0.05 10.19
N GLN A 32 -1.79 -0.81 10.94
CA GLN A 32 -2.02 -2.22 10.65
C GLN A 32 -3.10 -2.36 9.59
N ILE A 33 -2.79 -3.13 8.54
CA ILE A 33 -3.76 -3.48 7.51
C ILE A 33 -4.66 -4.57 8.06
N ASP A 34 -5.97 -4.28 8.11
CA ASP A 34 -6.99 -5.24 8.51
C ASP A 34 -7.44 -6.08 7.31
N LYS A 35 -7.66 -5.42 6.17
CA LYS A 35 -8.13 -6.08 4.95
C LYS A 35 -7.47 -5.51 3.70
N ILE A 36 -7.11 -6.39 2.78
CA ILE A 36 -6.77 -6.03 1.40
C ILE A 36 -8.05 -6.18 0.58
N ASN A 37 -8.56 -5.05 0.08
CA ASN A 37 -9.82 -4.96 -0.65
C ASN A 37 -9.64 -5.24 -2.15
N LEU A 38 -8.54 -4.76 -2.73
CA LEU A 38 -8.23 -4.94 -4.14
C LEU A 38 -6.72 -5.02 -4.34
N VAL A 39 -6.30 -5.88 -5.26
CA VAL A 39 -4.93 -5.92 -5.76
C VAL A 39 -4.98 -5.92 -7.28
N HIS A 40 -4.21 -5.03 -7.91
CA HIS A 40 -3.98 -5.06 -9.34
C HIS A 40 -2.53 -4.71 -9.67
N THR A 41 -2.12 -5.01 -10.90
CA THR A 41 -0.77 -4.76 -11.39
C THR A 41 -0.82 -3.97 -12.68
N ALA A 42 0.11 -3.04 -12.85
CA ALA A 42 0.29 -2.29 -14.09
C ALA A 42 1.76 -2.34 -14.54
N LYS A 43 2.00 -2.06 -15.82
CA LYS A 43 3.35 -1.76 -16.33
C LYS A 43 3.47 -0.26 -16.51
N GLU A 44 4.30 0.37 -15.71
CA GLU A 44 4.61 1.80 -15.80
C GLU A 44 6.06 1.97 -16.24
N GLU A 45 6.28 2.56 -17.42
CA GLU A 45 7.62 2.77 -17.97
C GLU A 45 8.47 1.47 -18.03
N GLY A 46 7.81 0.34 -18.28
CA GLY A 46 8.43 -0.99 -18.31
C GLY A 46 8.63 -1.64 -16.94
N ASN A 47 8.28 -0.96 -15.84
CA ASN A 47 8.35 -1.48 -14.48
C ASN A 47 7.02 -2.12 -14.09
N LEU A 48 7.06 -3.35 -13.55
CA LEU A 48 5.88 -3.97 -12.96
C LEU A 48 5.61 -3.32 -11.60
N VAL A 49 4.42 -2.75 -11.46
CA VAL A 49 3.95 -2.03 -10.28
C VAL A 49 2.74 -2.76 -9.72
N TYR A 50 2.72 -2.97 -8.41
CA TYR A 50 1.54 -3.45 -7.70
C TYR A 50 0.81 -2.29 -7.03
N PHE A 51 -0.51 -2.34 -7.07
CA PHE A 51 -1.39 -1.45 -6.34
C PHE A 51 -2.26 -2.27 -5.39
N PHE A 52 -2.35 -1.80 -4.14
CA PHE A 52 -3.14 -2.42 -3.08
C PHE A 52 -4.12 -1.39 -2.54
N SER A 53 -5.42 -1.65 -2.66
CA SER A 53 -6.42 -0.92 -1.89
C SER A 53 -6.65 -1.68 -0.59
N VAL A 54 -6.41 -1.02 0.54
CA VAL A 54 -6.44 -1.64 1.87
C VAL A 54 -7.28 -0.82 2.83
N SER A 55 -7.79 -1.47 3.87
CA SER A 55 -8.48 -0.81 4.97
C SER A 55 -7.84 -1.20 6.30
N SER A 56 -7.82 -0.26 7.23
CA SER A 56 -7.41 -0.47 8.62
C SER A 56 -8.62 -0.66 9.53
N LYS A 57 -8.34 -1.10 10.76
CA LYS A 57 -9.38 -1.44 11.76
C LYS A 57 -10.21 -0.23 12.20
N ASP A 58 -9.65 0.97 12.13
CA ASP A 58 -10.32 2.23 12.44
C ASP A 58 -11.25 2.73 11.31
N GLY A 59 -11.36 1.99 10.20
CA GLY A 59 -12.25 2.34 9.09
C GLY A 59 -11.60 3.15 7.98
N ASN A 60 -10.32 3.53 8.13
CA ASN A 60 -9.61 4.29 7.10
C ASN A 60 -9.27 3.41 5.89
N PHE A 61 -9.24 4.04 4.71
CA PHE A 61 -8.88 3.41 3.45
C PHE A 61 -7.60 4.00 2.88
N TYR A 62 -6.74 3.15 2.33
CA TYR A 62 -5.46 3.54 1.75
C TYR A 62 -5.22 2.85 0.41
N ARG A 63 -4.54 3.54 -0.50
CA ARG A 63 -3.98 2.96 -1.72
C ARG A 63 -2.47 2.95 -1.63
N LEU A 64 -1.88 1.75 -1.62
CA LEU A 64 -0.44 1.55 -1.60
C LEU A 64 0.05 1.18 -2.99
N LYS A 65 1.21 1.69 -3.39
CA LYS A 65 1.94 1.33 -4.61
C LYS A 65 3.26 0.66 -4.23
N PHE A 66 3.60 -0.44 -4.91
CA PHE A 66 4.89 -1.11 -4.78
C PHE A 66 5.55 -1.25 -6.14
N GLU A 67 6.72 -0.64 -6.30
CA GLU A 67 7.52 -0.70 -7.50
C GLU A 67 8.57 -1.82 -7.40
N LEU A 68 8.47 -2.85 -8.23
CA LEU A 68 9.38 -3.99 -8.15
C LEU A 68 10.83 -3.65 -8.51
N LYS A 69 11.05 -2.71 -9.42
CA LYS A 69 12.41 -2.37 -9.88
C LYS A 69 13.20 -1.62 -8.81
N SER A 70 12.55 -0.67 -8.13
CA SER A 70 13.17 0.18 -7.11
C SER A 70 13.03 -0.40 -5.70
N LEU A 71 12.16 -1.40 -5.51
CA LEU A 71 11.73 -1.95 -4.22
C LEU A 71 11.15 -0.89 -3.27
N LYS A 72 10.57 0.18 -3.84
CA LYS A 72 9.97 1.29 -3.08
C LYS A 72 8.47 1.11 -2.92
N TRP A 73 7.99 1.53 -1.76
CA TRP A 73 6.57 1.63 -1.45
C TRP A 73 6.14 3.09 -1.37
N PHE A 74 4.93 3.36 -1.84
CA PHE A 74 4.31 4.68 -1.78
C PHE A 74 2.89 4.57 -1.23
N LEU A 75 2.49 5.57 -0.44
CA LEU A 75 1.10 5.87 -0.16
C LEU A 75 0.60 6.81 -1.26
N GLU A 76 -0.22 6.28 -2.15
CA GLU A 76 -0.76 7.04 -3.27
C GLU A 76 -1.97 7.86 -2.85
N ALA A 77 -2.84 7.29 -2.01
CA ALA A 77 -4.07 7.95 -1.61
C ALA A 77 -4.59 7.47 -0.25
N VAL A 78 -5.33 8.33 0.44
CA VAL A 78 -5.91 8.06 1.77
C VAL A 78 -7.32 8.64 1.89
N GLU A 79 -8.19 7.93 2.59
CA GLU A 79 -9.48 8.41 3.06
C GLU A 79 -9.60 8.06 4.54
N GLU A 80 -9.54 9.08 5.41
CA GLU A 80 -9.71 8.90 6.85
C GLU A 80 -11.17 9.18 7.21
N SER A 81 -11.78 8.31 8.01
CA SER A 81 -13.09 8.58 8.62
C SER A 81 -12.92 9.61 9.74
N GLU A 82 -13.76 10.64 9.76
CA GLU A 82 -13.80 11.69 10.79
C GLU A 82 -14.04 11.14 12.21
#